data_AF-A0A3D2K0U6-F1
#
_entry.id   AF-A0A3D2K0U6-F1
#
_cell.length_a   1.000
_cell.length_b   1.000
_cell.length_c   1.000
_cell.angle_alpha   90.00
_cell.angle_beta   90.00
_cell.angle_gamma   90.00
#
_symmetry.space_group_name_H-M   'P 1'
#
loop_
_entity.id
_entity.type
_entity.pdbx_description
1 polymer ?
#
loop_
_entity_poly.entity_id
_entity_poly.type
_entity_poly.pdbx_seq_one_letter_code
_entity_poly.pdbx_strand_id
1 'polypeptide(L)'
;MADTVDIVLGERTFTLDRNKAEEAYAAKKVINGRNSMFFNILPLKYNWAYELYKEMKNSHWEPAEVDLKVDIAQIGLLDESCLKIIKTALGAFAKSQEMFQSHGIYTVRDLVTAPELKLVFGRFVHEENTRSDVLV
;
A
#
# COMPACT_ATOMS: atom_id res chain seq x y z
N MET A 1 -24.17 -7.60 32.42
CA MET A 1 -23.36 -8.78 32.05
C MET A 1 -22.80 -8.52 30.65
N ALA A 2 -21.56 -8.92 30.36
CA ALA A 2 -21.01 -8.77 29.02
C ALA A 2 -21.78 -9.70 28.06
N ASP A 3 -22.16 -9.19 26.88
CA ASP A 3 -22.84 -9.99 25.85
C ASP A 3 -21.79 -10.83 25.11
N THR A 4 -21.61 -12.08 25.54
CA THR A 4 -20.56 -12.98 25.06
C THR A 4 -21.10 -14.19 24.33
N VAL A 5 -20.41 -14.58 23.25
CA VAL A 5 -20.70 -15.78 22.45
C VAL A 5 -19.46 -16.67 22.42
N ASP A 6 -19.60 -17.93 22.79
CA ASP A 6 -18.52 -18.91 22.68
C ASP A 6 -18.59 -19.63 21.33
N ILE A 7 -17.48 -19.60 20.59
CA ILE A 7 -17.31 -20.34 19.34
C ILE A 7 -16.29 -21.45 19.56
N VAL A 8 -16.68 -22.69 19.31
CA VAL A 8 -15.79 -23.85 19.38
C VAL A 8 -15.27 -24.16 17.98
N LEU A 9 -13.94 -24.18 17.81
CA LEU A 9 -13.26 -24.59 16.58
C LEU A 9 -12.28 -25.71 16.91
N GLY A 10 -12.64 -26.94 16.53
CA GLY A 10 -11.90 -28.14 16.93
C GLY A 10 -11.87 -28.29 18.44
N GLU A 11 -10.68 -28.36 19.02
CA GLU A 11 -10.46 -28.50 20.47
C GLU A 11 -10.36 -27.16 21.21
N ARG A 12 -10.53 -26.02 20.52
CA ARG A 12 -10.37 -24.69 21.10
C ARG A 12 -11.71 -23.97 21.18
N THR A 13 -11.96 -23.34 22.34
CA THR A 13 -13.10 -22.45 22.55
C THR A 13 -12.63 -21.00 22.55
N PHE A 14 -13.30 -20.17 21.76
CA PHE A 14 -13.06 -18.74 21.63
C PHE A 14 -14.27 -17.96 22.15
N THR A 15 -14.09 -17.24 23.25
CA THR A 15 -15.13 -16.35 23.77
C THR A 15 -15.06 -14.99 23.08
N LEU A 16 -16.09 -14.65 22.32
CA LEU A 16 -16.25 -13.35 21.68
C LEU A 16 -17.11 -12.44 22.53
N ASP A 17 -16.64 -11.22 22.76
CA ASP A 17 -17.33 -10.20 23.55
C ASP A 17 -17.86 -9.12 22.59
N ARG A 18 -19.18 -9.03 22.45
CA ARG A 18 -19.84 -8.13 21.51
C ARG A 18 -19.54 -6.67 21.84
N ASN A 19 -19.60 -6.30 23.11
CA ASN A 19 -19.37 -4.93 23.56
C ASN A 19 -17.95 -4.48 23.20
N LYS A 20 -16.95 -5.34 23.43
CA LYS A 20 -15.57 -5.06 23.04
C LYS A 20 -15.39 -4.94 21.52
N ALA A 21 -16.12 -5.74 20.74
CA ALA A 21 -16.06 -5.67 19.28
C ALA A 21 -16.66 -4.34 18.75
N GLU A 22 -17.81 -3.92 19.29
CA GLU A 22 -18.46 -2.66 18.94
C GLU A 22 -17.60 -1.45 19.34
N GLU A 23 -16.99 -1.47 20.54
CA GLU A 23 -16.05 -0.44 20.99
C GLU A 23 -14.80 -0.38 20.09
N ALA A 24 -14.23 -1.55 19.74
CA ALA A 24 -13.09 -1.62 18.83
C ALA A 24 -13.40 -1.01 17.46
N TYR A 25 -14.58 -1.32 16.90
CA TYR A 25 -15.05 -0.77 15.64
C TYR A 25 -15.29 0.74 15.72
N ALA A 26 -15.96 1.22 16.76
CA ALA A 26 -16.20 2.64 16.98
C ALA A 26 -14.89 3.43 17.09
N ALA A 27 -13.88 2.85 17.74
CA ALA A 27 -12.56 3.45 17.94
C ALA A 27 -11.67 3.48 16.69
N LYS A 28 -12.05 2.81 15.59
CA LYS A 28 -11.35 2.96 14.30
C LYS A 28 -11.50 4.39 13.78
N LYS A 29 -10.38 5.06 13.53
CA LYS A 29 -10.31 6.40 12.94
C LYS A 29 -9.15 6.45 11.95
N VAL A 30 -9.20 7.41 11.01
CA VAL A 30 -8.09 7.65 10.07
C VAL A 30 -6.80 7.95 10.85
N ILE A 31 -6.86 8.89 11.78
CA ILE A 31 -5.78 9.26 12.71
C ILE A 31 -6.30 9.27 14.15
N ASN A 32 -5.40 9.15 15.14
CA ASN A 32 -5.73 9.22 16.57
C ASN A 32 -6.87 8.25 17.00
N GLY A 33 -6.99 7.12 16.32
CA GLY A 33 -7.87 6.02 16.70
C GLY A 33 -7.17 5.01 17.62
N ARG A 34 -7.84 3.88 17.86
CA ARG A 34 -7.25 2.76 18.60
C ARG A 34 -6.01 2.23 17.88
N ASN A 35 -4.86 2.25 18.54
CA ASN A 35 -3.66 1.59 18.07
C ASN A 35 -3.63 0.15 18.60
N SER A 36 -3.42 -0.81 17.71
CA SER A 36 -3.43 -2.24 18.03
C SER A 36 -2.22 -2.90 17.40
N MET A 37 -1.50 -3.71 18.18
CA MET A 37 -0.40 -4.55 17.69
C MET A 37 -0.92 -5.68 16.79
N PHE A 38 -2.19 -6.06 16.94
CA PHE A 38 -2.85 -7.07 16.12
C PHE A 38 -3.43 -6.45 14.87
N PHE A 39 -3.21 -7.10 13.72
CA PHE A 39 -3.74 -6.70 12.42
C PHE A 39 -5.20 -7.16 12.23
N ASN A 40 -6.09 -6.63 13.07
CA ASN A 40 -7.51 -6.97 13.05
C ASN A 40 -8.24 -6.11 12.00
N ILE A 41 -8.22 -6.55 10.75
CA ILE A 41 -8.88 -5.86 9.63
C ILE A 41 -10.40 -5.78 9.86
N LEU A 42 -11.01 -6.84 10.36
CA LEU A 42 -12.46 -6.93 10.50
C LEU A 42 -12.97 -6.38 11.85
N PRO A 43 -14.19 -5.82 11.89
CA PRO A 43 -15.01 -5.42 10.74
C PRO A 43 -14.44 -4.16 10.05
N LEU A 44 -14.58 -4.06 8.73
CA LEU A 44 -14.12 -2.92 7.95
C LEU A 44 -14.99 -1.68 8.26
N LYS A 45 -14.37 -0.55 8.61
CA LYS A 45 -15.05 0.74 8.75
C LYS A 45 -14.91 1.56 7.48
N TYR A 46 -13.71 1.55 6.91
CA TYR A 46 -13.42 2.23 5.64
C TYR A 46 -13.41 1.21 4.49
N ASN A 47 -14.60 0.78 4.06
CA ASN A 47 -14.74 -0.21 2.99
C ASN A 47 -14.02 0.21 1.70
N TRP A 48 -14.10 1.50 1.33
CA TRP A 48 -13.42 2.05 0.16
C TRP A 48 -11.91 1.81 0.17
N ALA A 49 -11.28 1.80 1.35
CA ALA A 49 -9.84 1.58 1.46
C ALA A 49 -9.50 0.13 1.10
N TYR A 50 -10.33 -0.81 1.53
CA TYR A 50 -10.15 -2.21 1.18
C TYR A 50 -10.44 -2.48 -0.30
N GLU A 51 -11.44 -1.82 -0.89
CA GLU A 51 -11.69 -1.87 -2.33
C GLU A 51 -10.50 -1.34 -3.13
N LEU A 52 -9.97 -0.17 -2.76
CA LEU A 52 -8.78 0.40 -3.37
C LEU A 52 -7.57 -0.54 -3.26
N TYR A 53 -7.34 -1.15 -2.09
CA TYR A 53 -6.29 -2.15 -1.91
C TYR A 53 -6.43 -3.33 -2.89
N LYS A 54 -7.66 -3.80 -3.15
CA LYS A 54 -7.89 -4.87 -4.13
C LYS A 54 -7.60 -4.41 -5.56
N GLU A 55 -7.99 -3.20 -5.93
CA GLU A 55 -7.69 -2.62 -7.25
C GLU A 55 -6.17 -2.50 -7.49
N MET A 56 -5.45 -1.97 -6.49
CA MET A 56 -3.99 -1.88 -6.48
C MET A 56 -3.34 -3.26 -6.62
N LYS A 57 -3.78 -4.24 -5.82
CA LYS A 57 -3.29 -5.62 -5.87
C LYS A 57 -3.53 -6.27 -7.24
N ASN A 58 -4.66 -6.00 -7.88
CA ASN A 58 -5.00 -6.54 -9.19
C ASN A 58 -4.21 -5.88 -10.33
N SER A 59 -3.58 -4.73 -10.07
CA SER A 59 -2.75 -3.99 -11.03
C SER A 59 -1.26 -4.31 -10.88
N HIS A 60 -0.93 -5.52 -10.42
CA HIS A 60 0.45 -5.96 -10.24
C HIS A 60 1.15 -6.17 -11.59
N TRP A 61 2.41 -5.76 -11.67
CA TRP A 61 3.32 -5.92 -12.80
C TRP A 61 4.76 -5.89 -12.28
N GLU A 62 5.70 -6.34 -13.10
CA GLU A 62 7.13 -6.27 -12.82
C GLU A 62 7.88 -5.61 -14.00
N PRO A 63 8.92 -4.77 -13.77
CA PRO A 63 9.63 -4.08 -14.86
C PRO A 63 10.23 -5.01 -15.92
N ALA A 64 10.72 -6.17 -15.48
CA ALA A 64 11.33 -7.17 -16.37
C ALA A 64 10.34 -7.80 -17.37
N GLU A 65 9.03 -7.61 -17.20
CA GLU A 65 8.00 -8.10 -18.12
C GLU A 65 7.93 -7.29 -19.42
N VAL A 66 8.52 -6.08 -19.45
CA VAL A 66 8.55 -5.20 -20.63
C VAL A 66 9.88 -5.32 -21.37
N ASP A 67 9.86 -5.78 -22.62
CA ASP A 67 11.07 -5.89 -23.46
C ASP A 67 11.49 -4.52 -24.02
N LEU A 68 12.73 -4.11 -23.77
CA LEU A 68 13.32 -2.83 -24.20
C LEU A 68 14.31 -2.96 -25.37
N LYS A 69 14.44 -4.14 -26.01
CA LYS A 69 15.43 -4.34 -27.09
C LYS A 69 15.27 -3.36 -28.26
N VAL A 70 14.02 -3.03 -28.61
CA VAL A 70 13.72 -2.11 -29.73
C VAL A 70 14.12 -0.68 -29.35
N ASP A 71 13.74 -0.24 -28.15
CA ASP A 71 14.08 1.07 -27.60
C ASP A 71 15.59 1.29 -27.55
N ILE A 72 16.37 0.28 -27.13
CA ILE A 72 17.83 0.31 -27.12
C ILE A 72 18.41 0.48 -28.54
N ALA A 73 17.83 -0.18 -29.55
CA ALA A 73 18.28 -0.03 -30.93
C ALA A 73 17.95 1.36 -31.49
N GLN A 74 16.84 1.96 -31.06
CA GLN A 74 16.36 3.25 -31.56
C GLN A 74 16.98 4.46 -30.86
N ILE A 75 17.35 4.35 -29.58
CA ILE A 75 17.82 5.51 -28.79
C ILE A 75 19.08 6.16 -29.38
N GLY A 76 19.94 5.38 -30.03
CA GLY A 76 21.14 5.88 -30.71
C GLY A 76 20.90 6.55 -32.07
N LEU A 77 19.69 6.42 -32.61
CA LEU A 77 19.28 7.05 -33.87
C LEU A 77 18.57 8.40 -33.67
N LEU A 78 18.31 8.78 -32.41
CA LEU A 78 17.61 10.01 -32.08
C LEU A 78 18.50 11.24 -32.22
N ASP A 79 17.89 12.34 -32.64
CA ASP A 79 18.52 13.66 -32.60
C ASP A 79 18.89 14.06 -31.16
N GLU A 80 19.92 14.89 -31.02
CA GLU A 80 20.41 15.34 -29.71
C GLU A 80 19.31 16.00 -28.86
N SER A 81 18.43 16.77 -29.50
CA SER A 81 17.29 17.42 -28.85
C SER A 81 16.31 16.41 -28.24
N CYS A 82 15.98 15.35 -28.98
CA CYS A 82 15.13 14.26 -28.51
C CYS A 82 15.80 13.50 -27.36
N LEU A 83 17.09 13.19 -27.50
CA LEU A 83 17.85 12.51 -26.45
C LEU A 83 17.90 13.34 -25.16
N LYS A 84 18.04 14.67 -25.26
CA LYS A 84 18.02 15.58 -24.11
C LYS A 84 16.66 15.57 -23.40
N ILE A 85 15.55 15.53 -24.13
CA ILE A 85 14.21 15.42 -23.56
C ILE A 85 14.06 14.12 -22.77
N ILE A 86 14.45 12.99 -23.36
CA ILE A 86 14.38 11.68 -22.70
C ILE A 86 15.22 11.66 -21.42
N LYS A 87 16.48 12.12 -21.49
CA LYS A 87 17.36 12.20 -20.31
C LYS A 87 16.78 13.10 -19.21
N THR A 88 16.21 14.23 -19.59
CA THR A 88 15.59 15.18 -18.64
C THR A 88 14.37 14.55 -17.98
N ALA A 89 13.52 13.88 -18.75
CA ALA A 89 12.35 13.18 -18.23
C ALA A 89 12.75 12.05 -17.27
N LEU A 90 13.68 11.18 -17.68
CA LEU A 90 14.20 10.10 -16.84
C LEU A 90 14.82 10.63 -15.54
N GLY A 91 15.62 11.70 -15.61
CA GLY A 91 16.20 12.35 -14.42
C GLY A 91 15.13 12.94 -13.48
N ALA A 92 14.08 13.55 -14.03
CA ALA A 92 12.97 14.07 -13.24
C ALA A 92 12.18 12.94 -12.56
N PHE A 93 11.91 11.84 -13.28
CA PHE A 93 11.27 10.65 -12.70
C PHE A 93 12.13 10.05 -11.59
N ALA A 94 13.42 9.81 -11.83
CA ALA A 94 14.35 9.31 -10.82
C ALA A 94 14.36 10.15 -9.55
N LYS A 95 14.42 11.48 -9.68
CA LYS A 95 14.43 12.37 -8.51
C LYS A 95 13.10 12.40 -7.78
N SER A 96 11.98 12.33 -8.50
CA SER A 96 10.65 12.32 -7.89
C SER A 96 10.43 11.09 -7.00
N GLN A 97 10.86 9.90 -7.44
CA GLN A 97 10.69 8.66 -6.71
C GLN A 97 11.44 8.67 -5.37
N GLU A 98 12.67 9.18 -5.36
CA GLU A 98 13.45 9.35 -4.13
C GLU A 98 12.72 10.22 -3.09
N MET A 99 12.01 11.26 -3.55
CA MET A 99 11.27 12.16 -2.66
C MET A 99 10.04 11.48 -2.01
N PHE A 100 9.32 10.65 -2.76
CA PHE A 100 8.14 9.95 -2.25
C PHE A 100 8.49 8.75 -1.36
N GLN A 101 9.57 8.03 -1.66
CA GLN A 101 9.99 6.84 -0.91
C GLN A 101 10.77 7.14 0.36
N SER A 102 11.56 8.21 0.38
CA SER A 102 12.59 8.35 1.41
C SER A 102 12.04 8.54 2.83
N HIS A 103 10.93 9.26 3.06
CA HIS A 103 10.47 9.54 4.44
C HIS A 103 8.96 9.78 4.64
N GLY A 104 8.26 10.30 3.63
CA GLY A 104 6.86 10.76 3.80
C GLY A 104 5.89 9.62 4.09
N ILE A 105 5.99 8.53 3.34
CA ILE A 105 5.00 7.46 3.38
C ILE A 105 5.04 6.66 4.68
N TYR A 106 6.21 6.43 5.26
CA TYR A 106 6.36 5.76 6.55
C TYR A 106 5.76 6.61 7.68
N THR A 107 5.98 7.92 7.65
CA THR A 107 5.37 8.86 8.60
C THR A 107 3.85 8.83 8.52
N VAL A 108 3.29 8.86 7.30
CA VAL A 108 1.84 8.75 7.10
C VAL A 108 1.32 7.41 7.62
N ARG A 109 2.00 6.30 7.31
CA ARG A 109 1.61 4.95 7.76
C ARG A 109 1.58 4.84 9.29
N ASP A 110 2.50 5.50 9.98
CA ASP A 110 2.60 5.47 11.44
C ASP A 110 1.50 6.30 12.13
N LEU A 111 1.10 7.42 11.52
CA LEU A 111 0.01 8.28 12.01
C LEU A 111 -1.38 7.69 11.74
N VAL A 112 -1.50 6.89 10.68
CA VAL A 112 -2.77 6.25 10.32
C VAL A 112 -3.06 5.11 11.29
N THR A 113 -4.24 5.11 11.89
CA THR A 113 -4.58 4.15 12.96
C THR A 113 -5.49 3.01 12.52
N ALA A 114 -6.30 3.18 11.47
CA ALA A 114 -7.18 2.11 11.00
C ALA A 114 -6.40 1.05 10.18
N PRO A 115 -6.56 -0.26 10.48
CA PRO A 115 -5.77 -1.32 9.84
C PRO A 115 -6.03 -1.44 8.33
N GLU A 116 -7.27 -1.23 7.87
CA GLU A 116 -7.59 -1.25 6.45
C GLU A 116 -6.92 -0.13 5.64
N LEU A 117 -6.63 1.03 6.25
CA LEU A 117 -5.85 2.10 5.61
C LEU A 117 -4.36 1.76 5.60
N LYS A 118 -3.85 1.13 6.67
CA LYS A 118 -2.47 0.63 6.70
C LYS A 118 -2.19 -0.38 5.60
N LEU A 119 -3.18 -1.21 5.21
CA LEU A 119 -3.07 -2.09 4.04
C LEU A 119 -2.80 -1.32 2.75
N VAL A 120 -3.60 -0.28 2.48
CA VAL A 120 -3.45 0.55 1.27
C VAL A 120 -2.07 1.18 1.22
N PHE A 121 -1.63 1.81 2.31
CA PHE A 121 -0.30 2.44 2.37
C PHE A 121 0.84 1.42 2.26
N GLY A 122 0.67 0.23 2.84
CA GLY A 122 1.63 -0.87 2.65
C GLY A 122 1.75 -1.29 1.18
N ARG A 123 0.63 -1.42 0.47
CA ARG A 123 0.61 -1.73 -0.96
C ARG A 123 1.18 -0.60 -1.81
N PHE A 124 0.87 0.65 -1.47
CA PHE A 124 1.44 1.81 -2.15
C PHE A 124 2.97 1.79 -2.09
N VAL A 125 3.55 1.58 -0.90
CA VAL A 125 5.02 1.47 -0.76
C VAL A 125 5.61 0.38 -1.65
N HIS A 126 4.95 -0.78 -1.71
CA HIS A 126 5.38 -1.85 -2.61
C HIS A 126 5.35 -1.41 -4.08
N GLU A 127 4.28 -0.76 -4.54
CA GLU A 127 4.17 -0.29 -5.94
C GLU A 127 5.18 0.80 -6.27
N GLU A 128 5.47 1.71 -5.32
CA GLU A 128 6.54 2.69 -5.48
C GLU A 128 7.90 1.98 -5.63
N ASN A 129 8.20 0.99 -4.79
CA ASN A 129 9.46 0.24 -4.88
C ASN A 129 9.61 -0.46 -6.25
N THR A 130 8.56 -1.14 -6.72
CA THR A 130 8.54 -1.73 -8.07
C THR A 130 8.79 -0.67 -9.15
N ARG A 131 8.30 0.56 -8.97
CA ARG A 131 8.58 1.66 -9.90
C ARG A 131 10.05 2.12 -9.84
N SER A 132 10.68 2.10 -8.68
CA SER A 132 12.12 2.38 -8.56
C SER A 132 12.96 1.36 -9.29
N ASP A 133 12.55 0.08 -9.26
CA ASP A 133 13.27 -1.00 -9.94
C ASP A 133 13.31 -0.84 -11.47
N VAL A 134 12.44 0.02 -12.06
CA VAL A 134 12.51 0.40 -13.48
C VAL A 134 13.81 1.14 -13.84
N LEU A 135 14.41 1.83 -12.86
CA LEU A 135 15.59 2.69 -13.06
C LEU A 135 16.90 2.03 -12.65
N VAL A 136 16.85 0.80 -12.12
CA VAL A 136 18.01 0.01 -11.65
C VAL A 136 18.41 -0.99 -12.73
#